data_AF-A0A832GSS0-F1
#
_entry.id   AF-A0A832GSS0-F1
#
_cell.length_a   1.000
_cell.length_b   1.000
_cell.length_c   1.000
_cell.angle_alpha   90.00
_cell.angle_beta   90.00
_cell.angle_gamma   90.00
#
_symmetry.space_group_name_H-M   'P 1'
#
loop_
_entity.id
_entity.type
_entity.pdbx_description
1 polymer ?
#
loop_
_entity_poly.entity_id
_entity_poly.type
_entity_poly.pdbx_seq_one_letter_code
_entity_poly.pdbx_strand_id
1 'polypeptide(L)' 'MVWLDNRSKEEAHIIKDESGVNKIYEVTGQNDVVPTWPATKILWLKRNEPEVFKKVHKYLLLEDYIIYRLICRLHA' A
#
# COMPACT_ATOMS: atom_id res chain seq x y z
N MET A 1 9.88 -0.64 1.09
CA MET A 1 9.64 -2.03 1.57
C MET A 1 9.66 -2.94 0.36
N VAL A 2 10.35 -4.08 0.42
CA VAL A 2 10.43 -5.03 -0.72
C VAL A 2 9.21 -5.96 -0.74
N TRP A 3 8.94 -6.60 -1.88
CA TRP A 3 7.74 -7.45 -2.03
C TRP A 3 7.70 -8.64 -1.06
N LEU A 4 8.85 -9.25 -0.74
CA LEU A 4 8.96 -10.36 0.23
C LEU A 4 8.79 -9.93 1.69
N ASP A 5 8.73 -8.63 1.96
CA ASP A 5 8.53 -8.13 3.30
C ASP A 5 7.08 -8.43 3.76
N ASN A 6 6.93 -9.10 4.89
CA ASN A 6 5.63 -9.42 5.47
C ASN A 6 5.39 -8.74 6.83
N ARG A 7 6.03 -7.59 7.10
CA ARG A 7 5.88 -6.93 8.40
C ARG A 7 4.49 -6.32 8.62
N SER A 8 3.73 -6.08 7.55
CA SER A 8 2.39 -5.49 7.57
C SER A 8 1.26 -6.53 7.69
N LYS A 9 1.50 -7.63 8.40
CA LYS A 9 0.49 -8.67 8.64
C LYS A 9 -0.66 -8.15 9.48
N GLU A 10 -0.35 -7.43 10.55
CA GLU A 10 -1.36 -6.84 11.43
C GLU A 10 -2.26 -5.86 10.67
N GLU A 11 -1.68 -5.03 9.80
CA GLU A 11 -2.42 -4.09 8.97
C GLU A 11 -3.32 -4.78 7.94
N ALA A 12 -2.90 -5.95 7.42
CA ALA A 12 -3.77 -6.75 6.57
C ALA A 12 -4.99 -7.26 7.33
N HIS A 13 -4.82 -7.72 8.57
CA HIS A 13 -5.92 -8.13 9.44
C HIS A 13 -6.86 -6.96 9.76
N ILE A 14 -6.32 -5.81 10.15
CA ILE A 14 -7.12 -4.61 10.43
C ILE A 14 -7.98 -4.21 9.23
N ILE A 15 -7.40 -4.12 8.04
CA ILE A 15 -8.15 -3.73 6.83
C ILE A 15 -9.25 -4.77 6.52
N LYS A 16 -8.94 -6.06 6.69
CA LYS A 16 -9.89 -7.16 6.47
C LYS A 16 -11.06 -7.10 7.45
N ASP A 17 -10.79 -6.86 8.72
CA ASP A 17 -11.79 -6.83 9.80
C ASP A 17 -12.66 -5.57 9.73
N GLU A 18 -12.08 -4.41 9.38
CA GLU A 18 -12.83 -3.15 9.28
C GLU A 18 -13.73 -3.10 8.04
N SER A 19 -13.26 -3.62 6.90
CA SER A 19 -13.98 -3.48 5.61
C SER A 19 -14.80 -4.71 5.25
N GLY A 20 -14.40 -5.90 5.68
CA GLY A 20 -14.98 -7.17 5.26
C GLY A 20 -14.56 -7.58 3.83
N VAL A 21 -14.27 -8.86 3.64
CA VAL A 21 -13.74 -9.40 2.37
C VAL A 21 -14.68 -9.16 1.19
N ASN A 22 -16.01 -9.29 1.37
CA ASN A 22 -16.98 -9.09 0.29
C ASN A 22 -16.91 -7.67 -0.28
N LYS A 23 -16.84 -6.66 0.59
CA LYS A 23 -16.78 -5.26 0.16
C LYS A 23 -15.46 -4.92 -0.50
N ILE A 24 -14.36 -5.48 0.00
CA ILE A 24 -13.05 -5.36 -0.65
C ILE A 24 -13.12 -5.93 -2.07
N TYR A 25 -13.70 -7.12 -2.24
CA TYR A 25 -13.85 -7.75 -3.54
C TYR A 25 -14.73 -6.91 -4.48
N GLU A 26 -15.88 -6.42 -4.01
CA GLU A 26 -16.79 -5.59 -4.81
C GLU A 26 -16.13 -4.30 -5.31
N VAL A 27 -15.27 -3.67 -4.50
CA VAL A 27 -14.64 -2.39 -4.84
C VAL A 27 -13.35 -2.57 -5.64
N THR A 28 -12.52 -3.56 -5.28
CA THR A 28 -11.15 -3.69 -5.79
C THR A 28 -10.93 -4.92 -6.67
N GLY A 29 -11.90 -5.85 -6.74
CA GLY A 29 -11.78 -7.13 -7.43
C GLY A 29 -10.83 -8.13 -6.75
N GLN A 30 -10.41 -7.86 -5.52
CA GLN A 30 -9.43 -8.69 -4.83
C GLN A 30 -10.08 -9.60 -3.79
N ASN A 31 -9.68 -10.87 -3.74
CA ASN A 31 -10.35 -11.90 -2.92
C ASN A 31 -9.90 -11.96 -1.45
N ASP A 32 -8.76 -11.36 -1.09
CA ASP A 32 -8.25 -11.37 0.28
C ASP A 32 -7.21 -10.28 0.49
N VAL A 33 -7.06 -9.76 1.71
CA VAL A 33 -6.05 -8.73 2.02
C VAL A 33 -4.76 -9.40 2.49
N VAL A 34 -3.66 -9.19 1.76
CA VAL A 34 -2.36 -9.79 2.10
C VAL A 34 -1.29 -8.74 2.43
N PRO A 35 -0.26 -9.10 3.23
CA PRO A 35 0.75 -8.14 3.69
C PRO A 35 1.59 -7.54 2.55
N THR A 36 1.57 -8.12 1.36
CA THR A 36 2.34 -7.64 0.20
C THR A 36 1.65 -6.51 -0.56
N TRP A 37 0.40 -6.19 -0.22
CA TRP A 37 -0.37 -5.15 -0.89
C TRP A 37 0.06 -3.72 -0.51
N PRO A 38 0.00 -2.77 -1.46
CA PRO A 38 0.33 -1.37 -1.17
C PRO A 38 -0.47 -0.78 0.01
N ALA A 39 -1.76 -1.07 0.12
CA ALA A 39 -2.61 -0.55 1.19
C ALA A 39 -2.12 -0.94 2.59
N THR A 40 -1.72 -2.20 2.79
CA THR A 40 -1.23 -2.69 4.09
C THR A 40 0.12 -2.07 4.45
N LYS A 41 0.99 -1.86 3.44
CA LYS A 41 2.29 -1.20 3.59
C LYS A 41 2.14 0.28 3.96
N ILE A 42 1.20 0.97 3.33
CA ILE A 42 0.90 2.39 3.62
C ILE A 42 0.34 2.53 5.03
N LEU A 43 -0.58 1.64 5.44
CA LEU A 43 -1.09 1.63 6.81
C LEU A 43 0.01 1.33 7.84
N TRP A 44 0.95 0.43 7.50
CA TRP A 44 2.07 0.12 8.36
C TRP A 44 2.97 1.34 8.56
N LEU A 45 3.28 2.08 7.48
CA LEU A 45 4.03 3.35 7.57
C LEU A 45 3.30 4.37 8.45
N LYS A 46 1.99 4.51 8.31
CA LYS A 46 1.19 5.42 9.12
C LYS A 46 1.32 5.13 10.62
N ARG A 47 1.32 3.85 11.00
CA ARG A 47 1.35 3.40 12.40
C ARG A 47 2.75 3.36 13.00
N ASN A 48 3.75 2.95 12.22
CA ASN A 48 5.10 2.65 12.72
C ASN A 48 6.10 3.76 12.41
N GLU A 49 5.89 4.53 11.35
CA GLU A 49 6.76 5.64 10.92
C GLU A 49 5.94 6.90 10.61
N PRO A 50 5.20 7.46 11.58
CA PRO A 50 4.25 8.54 11.34
C PRO A 50 4.91 9.82 10.79
N GLU A 51 6.16 10.10 11.18
CA GLU A 51 6.91 11.26 10.68
C GLU A 51 7.33 11.09 9.21
N VAL A 52 7.59 9.85 8.77
CA VAL A 52 7.81 9.54 7.36
C VAL A 52 6.49 9.67 6.61
N PHE A 53 5.42 9.06 7.11
CA PHE A 53 4.09 9.11 6.52
C PHE A 53 3.60 10.55 6.28
N LYS A 54 3.77 11.45 7.26
CA LYS A 54 3.39 12.88 7.15
C LYS A 54 4.15 13.65 6.06
N LYS A 55 5.36 13.22 5.71
CA LYS A 55 6.21 13.87 4.70
C LYS A 55 5.94 13.35 3.28
N VAL A 56 5.15 12.28 3.12
CA VAL A 56 4.89 11.68 1.82
C VAL A 56 4.01 12.61 0.98
N HIS A 57 4.49 12.95 -0.23
CA HIS A 57 3.66 13.63 -1.23
C HIS A 57 2.90 12.66 -2.14
N LYS A 58 3.53 11.55 -2.55
CA LYS A 58 2.94 10.51 -3.43
C LYS A 58 3.49 9.12 -3.10
N TYR A 59 2.66 8.10 -3.31
CA TYR A 59 3.07 6.69 -3.34
C TYR A 59 3.11 6.23 -4.80
N LEU A 60 4.19 5.57 -5.20
CA LEU A 60 4.39 5.08 -6.55
C LEU A 60 4.65 3.58 -6.51
N LEU A 61 4.14 2.85 -7.51
CA LEU A 61 4.61 1.50 -7.76
C LEU A 61 6.02 1.56 -8.36
N LEU A 62 6.74 0.42 -8.33
CA LEU A 62 8.13 0.37 -8.78
C LEU A 62 8.29 0.85 -10.22
N GLU A 63 7.39 0.43 -11.11
CA GLU A 63 7.40 0.84 -12.51
C GLU A 63 7.20 2.35 -12.67
N ASP A 64 6.20 2.92 -12.00
CA ASP A 64 5.92 4.36 -12.03
C ASP A 64 7.09 5.18 -11.51
N TYR A 65 7.78 4.68 -10.47
CA TYR A 65 8.99 5.32 -9.96
C TYR A 65 10.13 5.28 -10.98
N ILE A 66 10.33 4.16 -11.68
CA ILE A 66 11.34 4.05 -12.75
C ILE A 66 11.01 5.02 -13.87
N ILE A 67 9.76 5.04 -14.35
CA ILE A 67 9.29 5.97 -15.38
C ILE A 67 9.55 7.41 -14.93
N TYR A 68 9.11 7.80 -13.72
CA TYR A 68 9.33 9.12 -13.17
C TYR A 68 10.80 9.52 -13.16
N ARG A 69 11.69 8.59 -12.77
CA ARG A 69 13.13 8.83 -12.72
C ARG A 69 13.77 8.97 -14.11
N LEU A 70 13.18 8.38 -15.15
CA LEU A 70 13.68 8.46 -16.52
C LEU A 70 13.18 9.69 -17.28
N ILE A 71 11.91 10.06 -17.12
CA ILE A 71 11.28 11.12 -17.92
C ILE A 71 10.89 12.37 -17.11
N CYS A 72 11.17 12.39 -15.80
CA CYS A 72 10.84 13.48 -14.88
C CYS A 72 9.35 13.86 -14.89
N ARG A 73 8.47 12.93 -15.22
CA ARG A 73 7.03 13.14 -15.35
C ARG A 73 6.25 12.01 -14.72
N LEU A 74 5.22 12.37 -13.98
CA LEU A 74 4.16 11.46 -13.53
C LEU A 74 2.92 11.75 -14.35
N HIS A 75 2.35 10.73 -14.97
CA HIS A 75 1.02 10.82 -15.55
C HIS A 75 0.03 10.86 -14.38
N ALA A 76 -0.86 11.86 -14.39
CA ALA A 76 -1.87 12.10 -13.37
C ALA A 76 -3.20 11.52 -13.82
#